data_AF-A0A248L6W9-F1
#
_entry.id   AF-A0A248L6W9-F1
#
_cell.length_a   1.000
_cell.length_b   1.000
_cell.length_c   1.000
_cell.angle_alpha   90.00
_cell.angle_beta   90.00
_cell.angle_gamma   90.00
#
_symmetry.space_group_name_H-M   'P 1'
#
loop_
_entity.id
_entity.type
_entity.pdbx_description
1 polymer ?
#
loop_
_entity_poly.entity_id
_entity_poly.type
_entity_poly.pdbx_seq_one_letter_code
_entity_poly.pdbx_strand_id
1 'polypeptide(L)'
;MYGLFCENYNKTYAILREETSHDFRRFFALSYTIQDVVFDRAAYDRLAHAIKRKTTRFSALQSRYTPLLISQLQLYSDRPEQLVEQVIEAEKHIKRRFIKDKAVRPFFALGELLNRQRGTDALPVVEHFRAERPGLNVTKQYVVTAALMDQKQLLASFVEDVKTSEEWLSKWMGPSSERLIAAQILATSNNQAEQKKRIENWVDMLEKREVRMFERLFPLLALLRSTDRVDLIYVTRVVDRERSRNRFSEEVNWLLAFHLLLAKAGHSRLQSTLLVLETLELTKKR
;
A
#
# COMPACT_ATOMS: atom_id res chain seq x y z
N MET A 1 -10.16 -15.61 0.75
CA MET A 1 -9.96 -14.14 0.72
C MET A 1 -11.25 -13.33 0.83
N TYR A 2 -12.18 -13.29 -0.14
CA TYR A 2 -13.36 -12.41 -0.03
C TYR A 2 -14.28 -12.70 1.18
N GLY A 3 -14.42 -13.96 1.61
CA GLY A 3 -15.14 -14.30 2.84
C GLY A 3 -14.50 -13.68 4.10
N LEU A 4 -13.18 -13.86 4.24
CA LEU A 4 -12.39 -13.24 5.30
C LEU A 4 -12.47 -11.70 5.25
N PHE A 5 -12.47 -11.10 4.06
CA PHE A 5 -12.71 -9.66 3.91
C PHE A 5 -14.04 -9.23 4.53
N CYS A 6 -15.13 -9.95 4.25
CA CYS A 6 -16.44 -9.63 4.80
C CYS A 6 -16.47 -9.80 6.33
N GLU A 7 -15.82 -10.84 6.85
CA GLU A 7 -15.70 -11.05 8.29
C GLU A 7 -14.93 -9.90 8.97
N ASN A 8 -13.76 -9.55 8.43
CA ASN A 8 -12.95 -8.43 8.92
C ASN A 8 -13.70 -7.10 8.80
N TYR A 9 -14.45 -6.89 7.71
CA TYR A 9 -15.27 -5.68 7.53
C TYR A 9 -16.30 -5.54 8.66
N ASN A 10 -17.04 -6.60 8.96
CA ASN A 10 -18.03 -6.60 10.03
C ASN A 10 -17.38 -6.38 11.41
N LYS A 11 -16.27 -7.08 11.69
CA LYS A 11 -15.58 -6.99 12.98
C LYS A 11 -14.94 -5.61 13.22
N THR A 12 -14.33 -5.04 12.19
CA THR A 12 -13.69 -3.72 12.27
C THR A 12 -14.69 -2.56 12.28
N TYR A 13 -15.93 -2.77 11.80
CA TYR A 13 -16.94 -1.73 11.72
C TYR A 13 -17.23 -1.07 13.09
N ALA A 14 -17.26 -1.87 14.15
CA ALA A 14 -17.62 -1.44 15.50
C ALA A 14 -16.53 -0.59 16.20
N ILE A 15 -15.30 -0.58 15.70
CA ILE A 15 -14.18 0.15 16.33
C ILE A 15 -13.85 1.47 15.65
N LEU A 16 -14.29 1.67 14.41
CA LEU A 16 -14.02 2.88 13.65
C LEU A 16 -15.08 3.94 13.95
N ARG A 17 -14.61 5.18 14.19
CA ARG A 17 -15.48 6.35 14.44
C ARG A 17 -16.49 6.53 13.31
N GLU A 18 -17.71 6.96 13.65
CA GLU A 18 -18.78 7.19 12.68
C GLU A 18 -18.36 8.10 11.51
N GLU A 19 -17.50 9.08 11.77
CA GLU A 19 -16.98 10.03 10.78
C GLU A 19 -15.99 9.45 9.75
N THR A 20 -15.62 8.17 9.86
CA THR A 20 -14.72 7.51 8.90
C THR A 20 -15.49 7.12 7.63
N SER A 21 -14.91 7.45 6.47
CA SER A 21 -15.52 7.09 5.18
C SER A 21 -15.64 5.56 5.03
N HIS A 22 -16.65 5.11 4.29
CA HIS A 22 -16.81 3.69 4.02
C HIS A 22 -15.59 3.08 3.32
N ASP A 23 -14.94 3.80 2.41
CA ASP A 23 -13.72 3.32 1.75
C ASP A 23 -12.57 3.15 2.74
N PHE A 24 -12.44 4.02 3.74
CA PHE A 24 -11.46 3.82 4.81
C PHE A 24 -11.75 2.53 5.61
N ARG A 25 -13.02 2.28 5.94
CA ARG A 25 -13.44 1.04 6.63
C ARG A 25 -13.07 -0.20 5.81
N ARG A 26 -13.30 -0.15 4.49
CA ARG A 26 -12.95 -1.24 3.56
C ARG A 26 -11.44 -1.47 3.52
N PHE A 27 -10.64 -0.42 3.34
CA PHE A 27 -9.19 -0.55 3.33
C PHE A 27 -8.63 -1.05 4.67
N PHE A 28 -9.21 -0.62 5.78
CA PHE A 28 -8.79 -1.11 7.09
C PHE A 28 -9.12 -2.60 7.28
N ALA A 29 -10.31 -3.05 6.89
CA ALA A 29 -10.64 -4.48 6.88
C ALA A 29 -9.73 -5.28 5.93
N LEU A 30 -9.42 -4.70 4.77
CA LEU A 30 -8.52 -5.27 3.79
C LEU A 30 -7.10 -5.42 4.36
N SER A 31 -6.63 -4.49 5.20
CA SER A 31 -5.30 -4.54 5.79
C SER A 31 -5.04 -5.79 6.63
N TYR A 32 -6.04 -6.30 7.36
CA TYR A 32 -5.98 -7.60 8.03
C TYR A 32 -6.16 -8.77 7.06
N THR A 33 -7.07 -8.59 6.10
CA THR A 33 -7.39 -9.65 5.14
C THR A 33 -6.21 -10.02 4.26
N ILE A 34 -5.43 -9.05 3.77
CA ILE A 34 -4.25 -9.34 2.95
C ILE A 34 -3.13 -10.04 3.74
N GLN A 35 -3.21 -10.02 5.07
CA GLN A 35 -2.30 -10.72 5.98
C GLN A 35 -2.81 -12.12 6.33
N ASP A 36 -3.98 -12.51 5.81
CA ASP A 36 -4.69 -13.75 6.19
C ASP A 36 -4.99 -13.85 7.69
N VAL A 37 -5.24 -12.69 8.32
CA VAL A 37 -5.54 -12.58 9.76
C VAL A 37 -6.97 -12.13 9.97
N VAL A 38 -7.62 -12.75 10.95
CA VAL A 38 -8.92 -12.30 11.48
C VAL A 38 -8.68 -11.19 12.50
N PHE A 39 -9.40 -10.08 12.37
CA PHE A 39 -9.29 -8.95 13.28
C PHE A 39 -9.55 -9.36 14.74
N ASP A 40 -8.56 -9.10 15.61
CA ASP A 40 -8.68 -9.22 17.06
C ASP A 40 -8.83 -7.83 17.72
N ARG A 41 -10.03 -7.60 18.25
CA ARG A 41 -10.37 -6.36 18.96
C ARG A 41 -9.53 -6.15 20.22
N ALA A 42 -9.24 -7.21 20.97
CA ALA A 42 -8.49 -7.08 22.23
C ALA A 42 -7.05 -6.64 21.95
N ALA A 43 -6.38 -7.24 20.96
CA ALA A 43 -5.05 -6.81 20.53
C ALA A 43 -5.04 -5.37 19.99
N TYR A 44 -6.05 -5.01 19.20
CA TYR A 44 -6.21 -3.65 18.70
C TYR A 44 -6.35 -2.63 19.86
N ASP A 45 -7.25 -2.89 20.81
CA ASP A 45 -7.54 -1.98 21.92
C ASP A 45 -6.32 -1.78 22.82
N ARG A 46 -5.51 -2.83 23.05
CA ARG A 46 -4.23 -2.73 23.77
C ARG A 46 -3.26 -1.76 23.09
N LEU A 47 -3.08 -1.89 21.77
CA LEU A 47 -2.16 -1.03 21.02
C LEU A 47 -2.68 0.40 20.89
N ALA A 48 -3.98 0.58 20.66
CA ALA A 48 -4.60 1.90 20.64
C ALA A 48 -4.44 2.61 21.99
N HIS A 49 -4.61 1.89 23.10
CA HIS A 49 -4.39 2.42 24.44
C HIS A 49 -2.92 2.75 24.71
N ALA A 50 -1.98 1.91 24.26
CA ALA A 50 -0.55 2.17 24.37
C ALA A 50 -0.14 3.45 23.62
N ILE A 51 -0.61 3.63 22.38
CA ILE A 51 -0.38 4.85 21.61
C ILE A 51 -0.96 6.06 22.35
N LYS A 52 -2.21 5.98 22.83
CA LYS A 52 -2.87 7.08 23.53
C LYS A 52 -2.14 7.49 24.81
N ARG A 53 -1.62 6.53 25.58
CA ARG A 53 -0.88 6.79 26.83
C ARG A 53 0.51 7.38 26.60
N LYS A 54 1.21 6.94 25.54
CA LYS A 54 2.60 7.31 25.29
C LYS A 54 2.77 8.55 24.41
N THR A 55 1.67 9.12 23.91
CA THR A 55 1.70 10.28 23.01
C THR A 55 0.71 11.35 23.44
N THR A 56 0.93 12.59 23.01
CA THR A 56 -0.01 13.69 23.25
C THR A 56 -1.18 13.64 22.26
N ARG A 57 -2.29 14.32 22.59
CA ARG A 57 -3.46 14.46 21.69
C ARG A 57 -3.13 15.03 20.31
N PHE A 58 -1.99 15.71 20.18
CA PHE A 58 -1.53 16.33 18.94
C PHE A 58 -0.50 15.47 18.20
N SER A 59 -0.21 14.25 18.66
CA SER A 59 0.69 13.34 17.95
C SER A 59 0.12 12.94 16.58
N ALA A 60 1.00 12.76 15.60
CA ALA A 60 0.65 12.19 14.31
C ALA A 60 0.10 10.76 14.44
N LEU A 61 0.52 10.03 15.48
CA LEU A 61 0.08 8.67 15.78
C LEU A 61 -1.33 8.62 16.37
N GLN A 62 -1.92 9.74 16.80
CA GLN A 62 -3.32 9.85 17.23
C GLN A 62 -4.16 10.53 16.14
N SER A 63 -4.32 9.86 15.00
CA SER A 63 -5.07 10.37 13.85
C SER A 63 -6.18 9.41 13.44
N ARG A 64 -6.99 9.82 12.46
CA ARG A 64 -7.92 8.91 11.78
C ARG A 64 -7.26 7.68 11.14
N TYR A 65 -5.94 7.73 10.89
CA TYR A 65 -5.16 6.65 10.30
C TYR A 65 -4.47 5.76 11.34
N THR A 66 -4.60 6.04 12.64
CA THR A 66 -4.11 5.17 13.72
C THR A 66 -4.56 3.72 13.58
N PRO A 67 -5.81 3.40 13.19
CA PRO A 67 -6.21 2.01 13.03
C PRO A 67 -5.34 1.28 11.99
N LEU A 68 -5.08 1.93 10.87
CA LEU A 68 -4.23 1.40 9.82
C LEU A 68 -2.78 1.24 10.28
N LEU A 69 -2.24 2.20 11.06
CA LEU A 69 -0.92 2.04 11.67
C LEU A 69 -0.85 0.82 12.58
N ILE A 70 -1.87 0.58 13.41
CA ILE A 70 -1.95 -0.58 14.30
C ILE A 70 -1.91 -1.89 13.49
N SER A 71 -2.66 -1.97 12.37
CA SER A 71 -2.61 -3.14 11.49
C SER A 71 -1.20 -3.43 10.95
N GLN A 72 -0.40 -2.39 10.69
CA GLN A 72 0.98 -2.54 10.22
C GLN A 72 1.93 -2.92 11.36
N LEU A 73 1.74 -2.37 12.55
CA LEU A 73 2.54 -2.73 13.73
C LEU A 73 2.37 -4.21 14.10
N GLN A 74 1.14 -4.71 14.01
CA GLN A 74 0.83 -6.14 14.23
C GLN A 74 1.44 -7.04 13.16
N LEU A 75 1.61 -6.54 11.93
CA LEU A 75 2.23 -7.29 10.84
C LEU A 75 3.75 -7.42 10.99
N TYR A 76 4.42 -6.34 11.40
CA TYR A 76 5.89 -6.30 11.37
C TYR A 76 6.56 -6.69 12.69
N SER A 77 5.80 -7.11 13.71
CA SER A 77 6.40 -7.51 14.98
C SER A 77 5.51 -8.44 15.80
N ASP A 78 6.13 -9.48 16.36
CA ASP A 78 5.54 -10.31 17.42
C ASP A 78 5.43 -9.58 18.78
N ARG A 79 6.03 -8.38 18.88
CA ARG A 79 6.00 -7.50 20.07
C ARG A 79 5.56 -6.09 19.67
N PRO A 80 4.32 -5.92 19.18
CA PRO A 80 3.87 -4.66 18.58
C PRO A 80 3.89 -3.49 19.58
N GLU A 81 3.75 -3.73 20.89
CA GLU A 81 3.85 -2.69 21.93
C GLU A 81 5.26 -2.09 22.06
N GLN A 82 6.30 -2.89 21.86
CA GLN A 82 7.69 -2.41 21.82
C GLN A 82 7.92 -1.62 20.53
N LEU A 83 7.41 -2.12 19.41
CA LEU A 83 7.50 -1.44 18.11
C LEU A 83 6.81 -0.06 18.15
N VAL A 84 5.68 0.08 18.87
CA VAL A 84 5.03 1.40 19.10
C VAL A 84 6.00 2.41 19.70
N GLU A 85 6.77 2.03 20.73
CA GLU A 85 7.72 2.96 21.37
C GLU A 85 8.80 3.41 20.40
N GLN A 86 9.34 2.48 19.63
CA GLN A 86 10.39 2.79 18.68
C GLN A 86 9.88 3.66 17.52
N VAL A 87 8.63 3.44 17.07
CA VAL A 87 7.99 4.31 16.06
C VAL A 87 7.73 5.71 16.62
N ILE A 88 7.31 5.83 17.88
CA ILE A 88 7.15 7.14 18.54
C ILE A 88 8.48 7.90 18.55
N GLU A 89 9.57 7.22 18.89
CA GLU A 89 10.89 7.85 18.93
C GLU A 89 11.38 8.21 17.53
N ALA A 90 11.25 7.30 16.56
CA ALA A 90 11.60 7.56 15.17
C ALA A 90 10.83 8.75 14.59
N GLU A 91 9.52 8.88 14.88
CA GLU A 91 8.70 10.00 14.38
C GLU A 91 9.20 11.37 14.85
N LYS A 92 9.71 11.48 16.08
CA LYS A 92 10.32 12.72 16.59
C LYS A 92 11.56 13.14 15.80
N HIS A 93 12.31 12.16 15.30
CA HIS A 93 13.57 12.35 14.57
C HIS A 93 13.39 12.45 13.06
N ILE A 94 12.18 12.22 12.53
CA ILE A 94 11.89 12.48 11.11
C ILE A 94 12.20 13.95 10.84
N LYS A 95 13.22 14.20 10.02
CA LYS A 95 13.58 15.54 9.59
C LYS A 95 12.35 16.16 8.91
N ARG A 96 11.70 17.11 9.59
CA ARG A 96 10.48 17.81 9.13
C ARG A 96 10.57 18.35 7.69
N ARG A 97 11.80 18.54 7.19
CA ARG A 97 12.10 19.00 5.82
C ARG A 97 11.63 18.04 4.71
N PHE A 98 11.48 16.74 4.98
CA PHE A 98 11.13 15.76 3.93
C PHE A 98 9.66 15.35 3.91
N ILE A 99 8.93 15.46 5.04
CA ILE A 99 7.52 15.02 5.14
C ILE A 99 6.67 16.12 5.75
N LYS A 100 6.03 16.88 4.87
CA LYS A 100 5.10 17.95 5.27
C LYS A 100 3.78 17.38 5.79
N ASP A 101 3.29 16.28 5.21
CA ASP A 101 2.01 15.68 5.60
C ASP A 101 2.13 14.89 6.91
N LYS A 102 1.52 15.43 7.97
CA LYS A 102 1.50 14.84 9.31
C LYS A 102 0.86 13.45 9.33
N ALA A 103 -0.11 13.17 8.46
CA ALA A 103 -0.81 11.88 8.44
C ALA A 103 0.08 10.71 8.02
N VAL A 104 1.13 10.98 7.23
CA VAL A 104 1.99 9.96 6.62
C VAL A 104 3.21 9.65 7.50
N ARG A 105 3.60 10.59 8.37
CA ARG A 105 4.81 10.48 9.22
C ARG A 105 4.90 9.17 10.01
N PRO A 106 3.83 8.66 10.65
CA PRO A 106 3.95 7.40 11.40
C PRO A 106 4.33 6.20 10.53
N PHE A 107 3.83 6.16 9.29
CA PHE A 107 4.14 5.08 8.34
C PHE A 107 5.58 5.19 7.82
N PHE A 108 6.07 6.42 7.62
CA PHE A 108 7.47 6.65 7.30
C PHE A 108 8.39 6.26 8.45
N ALA A 109 8.08 6.66 9.69
CA ALA A 109 8.85 6.29 10.88
C ALA A 109 8.98 4.77 11.00
N LEU A 110 7.87 4.06 10.81
CA LEU A 110 7.85 2.59 10.79
C LEU A 110 8.72 2.04 9.66
N GLY A 111 8.60 2.56 8.44
CA GLY A 111 9.43 2.15 7.30
C GLY A 111 10.93 2.34 7.55
N GLU A 112 11.33 3.52 8.03
CA GLU A 112 12.72 3.86 8.35
C GLU A 112 13.29 2.94 9.44
N LEU A 113 12.51 2.68 10.49
CA LEU A 113 12.91 1.79 11.56
C LEU A 113 13.16 0.36 11.05
N LEU A 114 12.23 -0.18 10.28
CA LEU A 114 12.35 -1.54 9.72
C LEU A 114 13.56 -1.63 8.77
N ASN A 115 13.86 -0.56 8.03
CA ASN A 115 15.02 -0.51 7.16
C ASN A 115 16.33 -0.50 7.94
N ARG A 116 16.44 0.35 8.97
CA ARG A 116 17.63 0.42 9.83
C ARG A 116 17.93 -0.91 10.51
N GLN A 117 16.90 -1.62 10.99
CA GLN A 117 17.05 -2.96 11.56
C GLN A 117 17.64 -3.99 10.58
N ARG A 118 17.50 -3.75 9.28
CA ARG A 118 17.99 -4.62 8.20
C ARG A 118 19.20 -4.05 7.46
N GLY A 119 19.73 -2.91 7.88
CA GLY A 119 20.84 -2.24 7.23
C GLY A 119 20.53 -1.71 5.82
N THR A 120 19.26 -1.46 5.50
CA THR A 120 18.86 -0.88 4.20
C THR A 120 18.70 0.64 4.30
N ASP A 121 19.16 1.38 3.29
CA ASP A 121 18.91 2.81 3.15
C ASP A 121 18.39 3.13 1.75
N ALA A 122 17.09 3.44 1.66
CA ALA A 122 16.42 3.80 0.42
C ALA A 122 16.63 5.27 0.01
N LEU A 123 17.16 6.11 0.90
CA LEU A 123 17.26 7.55 0.66
C LEU A 123 18.12 7.90 -0.58
N PRO A 124 19.31 7.29 -0.80
CA PRO A 124 20.12 7.60 -1.98
C PRO A 124 19.40 7.33 -3.30
N VAL A 125 18.66 6.22 -3.37
CA VAL A 125 17.87 5.83 -4.56
C VAL A 125 16.74 6.84 -4.82
N VAL A 126 16.05 7.26 -3.76
CA VAL A 126 14.93 8.21 -3.84
C VAL A 126 15.42 9.61 -4.22
N GLU A 127 16.57 10.04 -3.70
CA GLU A 127 17.17 11.33 -4.07
C GLU A 127 17.56 11.37 -5.55
N HIS A 128 18.03 10.24 -6.11
CA HIS A 128 18.27 10.13 -7.54
C HIS A 128 16.99 10.34 -8.36
N PHE A 129 15.89 9.66 -8.02
CA PHE A 129 14.61 9.86 -8.71
C PHE A 129 14.07 11.28 -8.58
N ARG A 130 14.25 11.90 -7.40
CA ARG A 130 13.79 13.27 -7.13
C ARG A 130 14.55 14.30 -7.97
N ALA A 131 15.86 14.12 -8.18
CA ALA A 131 16.66 15.05 -8.97
C ALA A 131 16.14 15.16 -10.41
N GLU A 132 15.71 14.04 -10.99
CA GLU A 132 15.16 13.99 -12.34
C GLU A 132 13.67 14.37 -12.40
N ARG A 133 12.93 14.27 -11.28
CA ARG A 133 11.48 14.49 -11.24
C ARG A 133 11.09 15.35 -10.01
N PRO A 134 11.24 16.69 -10.08
CA PRO A 134 11.05 17.59 -8.94
C PRO A 134 9.65 17.57 -8.30
N GLY A 135 8.63 17.14 -9.06
CA GLY A 135 7.22 17.07 -8.61
C GLY A 135 6.83 15.78 -7.89
N LEU A 136 7.75 14.83 -7.69
CA LEU A 136 7.42 13.56 -7.06
C LEU A 136 7.06 13.69 -5.58
N ASN A 137 6.12 12.85 -5.14
CA ASN A 137 5.89 12.63 -3.74
C ASN A 137 7.02 11.78 -3.13
N VAL A 138 8.07 12.45 -2.67
CA VAL A 138 9.28 11.84 -2.08
C VAL A 138 8.93 10.85 -0.96
N THR A 139 7.93 11.17 -0.13
CA THR A 139 7.51 10.27 0.96
C THR A 139 6.94 8.97 0.43
N LYS A 140 6.06 9.05 -0.58
CA LYS A 140 5.47 7.87 -1.22
C LYS A 140 6.54 6.99 -1.85
N GLN A 141 7.48 7.61 -2.57
CA GLN A 141 8.58 6.89 -3.22
C GLN A 141 9.48 6.22 -2.19
N TYR A 142 9.87 6.92 -1.12
CA TYR A 142 10.72 6.35 -0.08
C TYR A 142 10.13 5.09 0.54
N VAL A 143 8.85 5.12 0.93
CA VAL A 143 8.22 3.96 1.59
C VAL A 143 8.12 2.76 0.62
N VAL A 144 7.90 3.01 -0.67
CA VAL A 144 7.88 1.96 -1.71
C VAL A 144 9.28 1.41 -1.96
N THR A 145 10.27 2.26 -2.23
CA THR A 145 11.66 1.83 -2.48
C THR A 145 12.20 1.04 -1.29
N ALA A 146 11.91 1.49 -0.07
CA ALA A 146 12.20 0.77 1.17
C ALA A 146 11.57 -0.63 1.19
N ALA A 147 10.27 -0.74 0.90
CA ALA A 147 9.57 -2.01 0.88
C ALA A 147 10.09 -2.97 -0.22
N LEU A 148 10.61 -2.45 -1.33
CA LEU A 148 11.25 -3.22 -2.39
C LEU A 148 12.61 -3.76 -1.97
N MET A 149 13.48 -2.89 -1.43
CA MET A 149 14.81 -3.25 -0.91
C MET A 149 14.73 -4.29 0.22
N ASP A 150 13.61 -4.30 0.95
CA ASP A 150 13.34 -5.26 2.00
C ASP A 150 13.14 -6.70 1.50
N GLN A 151 12.59 -6.84 0.29
CA GLN A 151 12.26 -8.13 -0.28
C GLN A 151 13.45 -8.73 -1.04
N LYS A 152 14.23 -7.87 -1.69
CA LYS A 152 15.34 -8.26 -2.56
C LYS A 152 16.39 -7.17 -2.62
N GLN A 153 17.64 -7.57 -2.82
CA GLN A 153 18.70 -6.65 -3.20
C GLN A 153 18.38 -6.04 -4.57
N LEU A 154 18.47 -4.71 -4.68
CA LEU A 154 18.27 -4.02 -5.96
C LEU A 154 19.44 -4.35 -6.89
N LEU A 155 19.12 -4.53 -8.17
CA LEU A 155 20.12 -4.74 -9.21
C LEU A 155 20.97 -3.48 -9.40
N ALA A 156 22.22 -3.63 -9.85
CA ALA A 156 23.07 -2.49 -10.17
C ALA A 156 22.46 -1.58 -11.26
N SER A 157 21.69 -2.19 -12.19
CA SER A 157 20.96 -1.51 -13.26
C SER A 157 19.62 -0.91 -12.82
N PHE A 158 19.22 -1.05 -11.54
CA PHE A 158 17.85 -0.75 -11.09
C PHE A 158 17.34 0.62 -11.52
N VAL A 159 18.16 1.66 -11.38
CA VAL A 159 17.77 3.04 -11.76
C VAL A 159 17.51 3.16 -13.26
N GLU A 160 18.31 2.52 -14.10
CA GLU A 160 18.15 2.53 -15.56
C GLU A 160 16.95 1.68 -16.00
N ASP A 161 16.75 0.54 -15.34
CA ASP A 161 15.61 -0.33 -15.53
C ASP A 161 14.29 0.36 -15.17
N VAL A 162 14.31 1.21 -14.12
CA VAL A 162 13.18 2.07 -13.74
C VAL A 162 12.86 3.04 -14.86
N LYS A 163 13.84 3.75 -15.42
CA LYS A 163 13.62 4.68 -16.54
C LYS A 163 12.99 3.99 -17.74
N THR A 164 13.56 2.85 -18.13
CA THR A 164 13.07 2.05 -19.26
C THR A 164 11.64 1.55 -19.01
N SER A 165 11.33 1.12 -17.78
CA SER A 165 9.99 0.66 -17.43
C SER A 165 8.99 1.81 -17.30
N GLU A 166 9.41 2.97 -16.81
CA GLU A 166 8.60 4.17 -16.76
C GLU A 166 8.25 4.63 -18.16
N GLU A 167 9.20 4.69 -19.10
CA GLU A 167 8.95 5.05 -20.49
C GLU A 167 7.96 4.08 -21.15
N TRP A 168 8.13 2.78 -20.94
CA TRP A 168 7.20 1.78 -21.43
C TRP A 168 5.78 1.92 -20.85
N LEU A 169 5.62 2.38 -19.59
CA LEU A 169 4.31 2.65 -18.98
C LEU A 169 3.62 3.92 -19.55
N SER A 170 4.33 4.76 -20.31
CA SER A 170 3.78 6.02 -20.87
C SER A 170 2.54 5.83 -21.74
N LYS A 171 2.41 4.67 -22.38
CA LYS A 171 1.27 4.34 -23.24
C LYS A 171 -0.08 4.29 -22.51
N TRP A 172 -0.08 4.17 -21.18
CA TRP A 172 -1.32 4.15 -20.38
C TRP A 172 -1.36 5.20 -19.26
N MET A 173 -0.21 5.73 -18.83
CA MET A 173 -0.12 6.58 -17.64
C MET A 173 0.63 7.88 -17.94
N GLY A 174 0.06 9.00 -17.46
CA GLY A 174 0.77 10.27 -17.42
C GLY A 174 1.93 10.23 -16.42
N PRO A 175 2.79 11.27 -16.38
CA PRO A 175 3.81 11.40 -15.34
C PRO A 175 3.15 11.47 -13.95
N SER A 176 3.31 10.43 -13.15
CA SER A 176 2.71 10.34 -11.81
C SER A 176 3.55 9.50 -10.84
N SER A 177 3.23 9.59 -9.54
CA SER A 177 3.94 8.78 -8.55
C SER A 177 3.64 7.29 -8.72
N GLU A 178 2.43 6.95 -9.15
CA GLU A 178 1.95 5.60 -9.46
C GLU A 178 2.74 5.00 -10.61
N ARG A 179 2.99 5.78 -11.68
CA ARG A 179 3.79 5.33 -12.82
C ARG A 179 5.22 4.98 -12.39
N LEU A 180 5.84 5.83 -11.57
CA LEU A 180 7.18 5.56 -11.04
C LEU A 180 7.21 4.38 -10.07
N ILE A 181 6.16 4.17 -9.27
CA ILE A 181 6.05 3.01 -8.37
C ILE A 181 5.94 1.72 -9.18
N ALA A 182 5.06 1.68 -10.19
CA ALA A 182 4.93 0.52 -11.06
C ALA A 182 6.25 0.23 -11.80
N ALA A 183 6.96 1.26 -12.26
CA ALA A 183 8.28 1.13 -12.88
C ALA A 183 9.32 0.54 -11.92
N GLN A 184 9.37 0.99 -10.66
CA GLN A 184 10.24 0.41 -9.64
C GLN A 184 9.94 -1.06 -9.37
N ILE A 185 8.65 -1.44 -9.31
CA ILE A 185 8.26 -2.84 -9.11
C ILE A 185 8.76 -3.69 -10.27
N LEU A 186 8.55 -3.25 -11.51
CA LEU A 186 9.03 -3.94 -12.72
C LEU A 186 10.55 -4.10 -12.71
N ALA A 187 11.29 -3.05 -12.36
CA ALA A 187 12.75 -3.04 -12.32
C ALA A 187 13.37 -3.99 -11.28
N THR A 188 12.58 -4.51 -10.32
CA THR A 188 13.06 -5.56 -9.39
C THR A 188 12.94 -6.98 -9.92
N SER A 189 12.38 -7.16 -11.11
CA SER A 189 12.21 -8.47 -11.72
C SER A 189 13.38 -8.86 -12.60
N ASN A 190 13.82 -10.11 -12.47
CA ASN A 190 14.80 -10.71 -13.36
C ASN A 190 14.23 -10.99 -14.77
N ASN A 191 12.89 -10.99 -14.93
CA ASN A 191 12.22 -11.14 -16.21
C ASN A 191 11.20 -10.02 -16.43
N GLN A 192 11.69 -8.84 -16.77
CA GLN A 192 10.85 -7.67 -17.01
C GLN A 192 9.93 -7.87 -18.23
N ALA A 193 10.41 -8.53 -19.29
CA ALA A 193 9.65 -8.74 -20.52
C ALA A 193 8.35 -9.53 -20.24
N GLU A 194 8.45 -10.59 -19.44
CA GLU A 194 7.29 -11.39 -19.05
C GLU A 194 6.32 -10.60 -18.17
N GLN A 195 6.81 -9.81 -17.21
CA GLN A 195 5.96 -8.94 -16.40
C GLN A 195 5.25 -7.86 -17.22
N LYS A 196 5.96 -7.22 -18.16
CA LYS A 196 5.40 -6.23 -19.09
C LYS A 196 4.29 -6.86 -19.94
N LYS A 197 4.54 -8.05 -20.51
CA LYS A 197 3.53 -8.82 -21.24
C LYS A 197 2.32 -9.18 -20.36
N ARG A 198 2.53 -9.49 -19.08
CA ARG A 198 1.42 -9.76 -18.14
C ARG A 198 0.54 -8.53 -17.93
N ILE A 199 1.15 -7.36 -17.74
CA ILE A 199 0.39 -6.11 -17.61
C ILE A 199 -0.39 -5.84 -18.91
N GLU A 200 0.22 -6.01 -20.08
CA GLU A 200 -0.48 -5.84 -21.38
C GLU A 200 -1.72 -6.72 -21.48
N ASN A 201 -1.59 -8.00 -21.11
CA ASN A 201 -2.72 -8.92 -21.09
C ASN A 201 -3.81 -8.49 -20.10
N TRP A 202 -3.43 -8.02 -18.91
CA TRP A 202 -4.40 -7.50 -17.94
C TRP A 202 -5.13 -6.27 -18.47
N VAL A 203 -4.41 -5.34 -19.08
CA VAL A 203 -5.00 -4.13 -19.68
C VAL A 203 -5.98 -4.51 -20.78
N ASP A 204 -5.57 -5.37 -21.73
CA ASP A 204 -6.45 -5.84 -22.82
C ASP A 204 -7.72 -6.54 -22.29
N MET A 205 -7.59 -7.37 -21.25
CA MET A 205 -8.74 -8.02 -20.61
C MET A 205 -9.70 -7.05 -19.93
N LEU A 206 -9.17 -5.98 -19.32
CA LEU A 206 -9.96 -4.94 -18.66
C LEU A 206 -10.64 -4.02 -19.68
N GLU A 207 -9.91 -3.62 -20.73
CA GLU A 207 -10.43 -2.79 -21.84
C GLU A 207 -11.54 -3.51 -22.60
N LYS A 208 -11.39 -4.81 -22.91
CA LYS A 208 -12.46 -5.64 -23.51
C LYS A 208 -13.73 -5.73 -22.67
N ARG A 209 -13.65 -5.38 -21.39
CA ARG A 209 -14.78 -5.32 -20.45
C ARG A 209 -15.21 -3.88 -20.13
N GLU A 210 -14.72 -2.92 -20.89
CA GLU A 210 -15.01 -1.49 -20.74
C GLU A 210 -14.68 -0.94 -19.34
N VAL A 211 -13.67 -1.53 -18.70
CA VAL A 211 -13.23 -1.09 -17.38
C VAL A 211 -12.32 0.11 -17.55
N ARG A 212 -12.65 1.21 -16.87
CA ARG A 212 -11.77 2.37 -16.78
C ARG A 212 -10.44 1.98 -16.13
N MET A 213 -9.34 2.29 -16.81
CA MET A 213 -7.99 2.09 -16.27
C MET A 213 -7.65 3.20 -15.27
N PHE A 214 -7.58 2.84 -13.99
CA PHE A 214 -7.10 3.73 -12.94
C PHE A 214 -5.59 3.58 -12.76
N GLU A 215 -4.85 4.69 -12.66
CA GLU A 215 -3.39 4.67 -12.50
C GLU A 215 -2.92 3.85 -11.29
N ARG A 216 -3.69 3.86 -10.19
CA ARG A 216 -3.39 3.09 -8.96
C ARG A 216 -3.45 1.57 -9.15
N LEU A 217 -4.05 1.07 -10.24
CA LEU A 217 -4.04 -0.36 -10.53
C LEU A 217 -2.67 -0.84 -11.00
N PHE A 218 -1.88 0.00 -11.69
CA PHE A 218 -0.64 -0.42 -12.32
C PHE A 218 0.41 -0.98 -11.34
N PRO A 219 0.63 -0.38 -10.15
CA PRO A 219 1.46 -1.00 -9.12
C PRO A 219 1.01 -2.41 -8.72
N LEU A 220 -0.30 -2.67 -8.65
CA LEU A 220 -0.85 -3.99 -8.33
C LEU A 220 -0.69 -4.96 -9.50
N LEU A 221 -0.93 -4.49 -10.73
CA LEU A 221 -0.71 -5.29 -11.94
C LEU A 221 0.76 -5.71 -12.09
N ALA A 222 1.70 -4.82 -11.75
CA ALA A 222 3.13 -5.12 -11.75
C ALA A 222 3.53 -6.20 -10.72
N LEU A 223 2.74 -6.38 -9.65
CA LEU A 223 2.94 -7.42 -8.65
C LEU A 223 2.31 -8.78 -9.02
N LEU A 224 1.37 -8.81 -9.97
CA LEU A 224 0.68 -10.05 -10.33
C LEU A 224 1.62 -11.03 -11.02
N ARG A 225 1.50 -12.29 -10.60
CA ARG A 225 2.29 -13.41 -11.14
C ARG A 225 1.57 -14.15 -12.26
N SER A 226 0.26 -13.98 -12.39
CA SER A 226 -0.61 -14.67 -13.34
C SER A 226 -1.51 -13.70 -14.10
N THR A 227 -2.00 -14.16 -15.25
CA THR A 227 -2.95 -13.48 -16.14
C THR A 227 -4.05 -14.44 -16.58
N ASP A 228 -4.42 -15.38 -15.70
CA ASP A 228 -5.35 -16.43 -16.05
C ASP A 228 -6.78 -15.92 -16.10
N ARG A 229 -7.58 -16.49 -17.00
CA ARG A 229 -9.01 -16.16 -17.11
C ARG A 229 -9.76 -16.32 -15.79
N VAL A 230 -9.32 -17.27 -14.95
CA VAL A 230 -9.91 -17.51 -13.63
C VAL A 230 -9.68 -16.34 -12.67
N ASP A 231 -8.55 -15.64 -12.79
CA ASP A 231 -8.24 -14.46 -11.98
C ASP A 231 -9.09 -13.27 -12.39
N LEU A 232 -9.29 -13.07 -13.70
CA LEU A 232 -10.22 -12.06 -14.20
C LEU A 232 -11.64 -12.31 -13.68
N ILE A 233 -12.12 -13.56 -13.75
CA ILE A 233 -13.44 -13.95 -13.22
C ILE A 233 -13.52 -13.68 -11.71
N TYR A 234 -12.45 -13.97 -10.97
CA TYR A 234 -12.40 -13.70 -9.54
C TYR A 234 -12.52 -12.19 -9.25
N VAL A 235 -11.70 -11.38 -9.92
CA VAL A 235 -11.67 -9.92 -9.74
C VAL A 235 -13.05 -9.32 -10.08
N THR A 236 -13.62 -9.66 -11.24
CA THR A 236 -14.92 -9.11 -11.64
C THR A 236 -16.04 -9.52 -10.68
N ARG A 237 -16.06 -10.76 -10.19
CA ARG A 237 -17.04 -11.20 -9.19
C ARG A 237 -16.95 -10.42 -7.88
N VAL A 238 -15.75 -10.08 -7.44
CA VAL A 238 -15.56 -9.25 -6.25
C VAL A 238 -16.08 -7.83 -6.52
N VAL A 239 -15.71 -7.24 -7.66
CA VAL A 239 -16.18 -5.91 -8.06
C VAL A 239 -17.70 -5.86 -8.13
N ASP A 240 -18.35 -6.83 -8.78
CA ASP A 240 -19.82 -6.87 -8.94
C ASP A 240 -20.54 -7.00 -7.59
N ARG A 241 -19.98 -7.77 -6.65
CA ARG A 241 -20.50 -7.87 -5.27
C ARG A 241 -20.36 -6.57 -4.50
N GLU A 242 -19.29 -5.82 -4.72
CA GLU A 242 -19.10 -4.53 -4.06
C GLU A 242 -19.95 -3.44 -4.72
N ARG A 243 -20.15 -3.49 -6.05
CA ARG A 243 -21.07 -2.62 -6.79
C ARG A 243 -22.52 -2.81 -6.36
N SER A 244 -22.98 -4.04 -6.16
CA SER A 244 -24.37 -4.30 -5.74
C SER A 244 -24.72 -3.73 -4.36
N ARG A 245 -23.71 -3.41 -3.56
CA ARG A 245 -23.86 -2.68 -2.28
C ARG A 245 -24.03 -1.17 -2.46
N ASN A 246 -23.95 -0.67 -3.70
CA ASN A 246 -24.40 0.63 -4.23
C ASN A 246 -23.96 1.90 -3.49
N ARG A 247 -22.78 1.90 -2.86
CA ARG A 247 -22.35 2.97 -1.94
C ARG A 247 -20.88 3.41 -2.07
N PHE A 248 -20.10 2.90 -3.02
CA PHE A 248 -18.63 3.01 -2.95
C PHE A 248 -17.98 3.46 -4.27
N SER A 249 -16.77 4.03 -4.14
CA SER A 249 -15.96 4.45 -5.28
C SER A 249 -15.62 3.26 -6.18
N GLU A 250 -15.84 3.44 -7.48
CA GLU A 250 -15.54 2.42 -8.49
C GLU A 250 -14.06 2.05 -8.49
N GLU A 251 -13.15 3.03 -8.39
CA GLU A 251 -11.71 2.78 -8.27
C GLU A 251 -11.39 1.87 -7.07
N VAL A 252 -12.03 2.11 -5.92
CA VAL A 252 -11.80 1.32 -4.70
C VAL A 252 -12.30 -0.11 -4.86
N ASN A 253 -13.39 -0.35 -5.60
CA ASN A 253 -13.88 -1.70 -5.88
C ASN A 253 -12.81 -2.53 -6.62
N TRP A 254 -12.18 -1.94 -7.63
CA TRP A 254 -11.11 -2.59 -8.38
C TRP A 254 -9.85 -2.79 -7.53
N LEU A 255 -9.40 -1.76 -6.81
CA LEU A 255 -8.22 -1.88 -5.93
C LEU A 255 -8.40 -3.00 -4.90
N LEU A 256 -9.56 -3.06 -4.25
CA LEU A 256 -9.90 -4.12 -3.30
C LEU A 256 -9.85 -5.50 -3.96
N ALA A 257 -10.44 -5.65 -5.15
CA ALA A 257 -10.45 -6.93 -5.86
C ALA A 257 -9.04 -7.40 -6.23
N PHE A 258 -8.18 -6.50 -6.71
CA PHE A 258 -6.79 -6.81 -7.04
C PHE A 258 -5.93 -7.10 -5.82
N HIS A 259 -6.11 -6.38 -4.71
CA HIS A 259 -5.46 -6.72 -3.44
C HIS A 259 -5.86 -8.10 -2.94
N LEU A 260 -7.14 -8.44 -3.02
CA LEU A 260 -7.60 -9.78 -2.63
C LEU A 260 -7.09 -10.87 -3.58
N LEU A 261 -6.88 -10.57 -4.86
CA LEU A 261 -6.26 -11.48 -5.81
C LEU A 261 -4.78 -11.70 -5.44
N LEU A 262 -4.02 -10.62 -5.22
CA LEU A 262 -2.63 -10.68 -4.79
C LEU A 262 -2.46 -11.49 -3.50
N ALA A 263 -3.33 -11.27 -2.52
CA ALA A 263 -3.29 -11.98 -1.25
C ALA A 263 -3.45 -13.51 -1.40
N LYS A 264 -4.17 -14.00 -2.44
CA LYS A 264 -4.26 -15.44 -2.72
C LYS A 264 -2.92 -16.05 -3.13
N ALA A 265 -2.03 -15.25 -3.74
CA ALA A 265 -0.71 -15.69 -4.19
C ALA A 265 0.35 -15.58 -3.07
N GLY A 266 -0.05 -15.13 -1.89
CA GLY A 266 0.82 -14.90 -0.73
C GLY A 266 0.96 -13.43 -0.38
N HIS A 267 1.26 -13.18 0.89
CA HIS A 267 1.41 -11.84 1.43
C HIS A 267 2.77 -11.21 1.05
N SER A 268 2.78 -9.93 0.69
CA SER A 268 4.03 -9.16 0.59
C SER A 268 3.94 -7.84 1.34
N ARG A 269 5.05 -7.45 1.99
CA ARG A 269 5.21 -6.13 2.62
C ARG A 269 4.88 -4.99 1.65
N LEU A 270 5.29 -5.13 0.38
CA LEU A 270 5.04 -4.13 -0.65
C LEU A 270 3.54 -3.96 -0.92
N GLN A 271 2.77 -5.06 -1.00
CA GLN A 271 1.32 -4.98 -1.14
C GLN A 271 0.70 -4.18 0.03
N SER A 272 1.12 -4.46 1.27
CA SER A 272 0.66 -3.71 2.45
C SER A 272 1.01 -2.23 2.37
N THR A 273 2.23 -1.91 1.90
CA THR A 273 2.65 -0.53 1.66
C THR A 273 1.76 0.16 0.63
N LEU A 274 1.48 -0.48 -0.52
CA LEU A 274 0.61 0.08 -1.56
C LEU A 274 -0.80 0.34 -1.04
N LEU A 275 -1.38 -0.63 -0.32
CA LEU A 275 -2.68 -0.50 0.34
C LEU A 275 -2.72 0.72 1.28
N VAL A 276 -1.67 0.92 2.09
CA VAL A 276 -1.58 2.05 3.00
C VAL A 276 -1.57 3.37 2.23
N LEU A 277 -0.76 3.46 1.18
CA LEU A 277 -0.63 4.67 0.36
C LEU A 277 -1.95 5.01 -0.36
N GLU A 278 -2.61 4.01 -0.94
CA GLU A 278 -3.94 4.15 -1.56
C GLU A 278 -4.97 4.64 -0.53
N THR A 279 -4.95 4.07 0.68
CA THR A 279 -5.85 4.49 1.76
C THR A 279 -5.64 5.96 2.12
N LEU A 280 -4.38 6.38 2.28
CA LEU A 280 -4.02 7.74 2.66
C LEU A 280 -4.46 8.77 1.60
N GLU A 281 -4.36 8.42 0.32
CA GLU A 281 -4.74 9.30 -0.78
C GLU A 281 -6.24 9.36 -1.02
N LEU A 282 -6.89 8.20 -1.16
CA LEU A 282 -8.29 8.10 -1.57
C LEU A 282 -9.26 8.50 -0.46
N THR A 283 -8.80 8.47 0.79
CA THR A 283 -9.65 8.82 1.93
C THR A 283 -9.34 10.21 2.49
N LYS A 284 -8.31 10.91 2.00
CA LYS A 284 -7.97 12.27 2.45
C LYS A 284 -9.20 13.18 2.34
N LYS A 285 -9.64 13.77 3.47
CA LYS A 285 -10.70 14.79 3.42
C LYS A 285 -10.13 15.97 2.63
N ARG A 286 -10.81 16.34 1.55
CA ARG A 286 -10.57 17.61 0.84
C ARG A 286 -11.08 18.76 1.69
#